data_AF-A0A4W5MR65-F1
#
_entry.id   AF-A0A4W5MR65-F1
#
_cell.length_a   1.000
_cell.length_b   1.000
_cell.length_c   1.000
_cell.angle_alpha   90.00
_cell.angle_beta   90.00
_cell.angle_gamma   90.00
#
_symmetry.space_group_name_H-M   'P 1'
#
loop_
_entity.id
_entity.type
_entity.pdbx_description
1 polymer ?
#
loop_
_entity_poly.entity_id
_entity_poly.type
_entity_poly.pdbx_seq_one_letter_code
_entity_poly.pdbx_strand_id
1 'polypeptide(L)' 'MSAVVAQCHYSFGLRTGVANNLCYFDEQTVIFPSGNNCVRYNIDRKWQRFIPGICHAHFSGLQPYG' A
#
# COMPACT_ATOMS: atom_id res chain seq x y z
N MET A 1 10.46 19.33 14.98
CA MET A 1 10.36 17.87 15.24
C MET A 1 10.56 17.12 13.93
N SER A 2 11.64 16.35 13.79
CA SER A 2 11.69 15.30 12.76
C SER A 2 10.97 14.10 13.35
N ALA A 3 9.72 13.87 12.93
CA ALA A 3 9.01 12.65 13.31
C ALA A 3 9.55 11.51 12.45
N VAL A 4 10.31 10.59 13.06
CA VAL A 4 10.70 9.34 12.39
C VAL A 4 9.43 8.51 12.25
N VAL A 5 8.83 8.54 11.06
CA VAL A 5 7.69 7.68 10.74
C VAL A 5 8.24 6.29 10.45
N ALA A 6 7.92 5.32 11.31
CA ALA A 6 8.19 3.92 11.04
C ALA A 6 7.50 3.55 9.71
N GLN A 7 8.28 3.23 8.70
CA GLN A 7 7.78 2.72 7.43
C GLN A 7 7.73 1.19 7.51
N CYS A 8 6.57 0.60 7.21
CA CYS A 8 6.50 -0.84 7.02
C CYS A 8 7.33 -1.21 5.79
N HIS A 9 8.33 -2.07 5.95
CA HIS A 9 9.14 -2.58 4.83
C HIS A 9 8.53 -3.83 4.20
N TYR A 10 7.95 -4.69 5.04
CA TYR A 10 7.29 -5.90 4.62
C TYR A 10 6.02 -6.10 5.43
N SER A 11 4.92 -6.44 4.76
CA SER A 11 3.69 -6.87 5.42
C SER A 11 3.16 -8.11 4.73
N PHE A 12 2.85 -9.12 5.53
CA PHE A 12 2.27 -10.37 5.08
C PHE A 12 0.99 -10.59 5.85
N GLY A 13 -0.11 -10.79 5.14
CA GLY A 13 -1.42 -10.96 5.74
C GLY A 13 -2.50 -10.86 4.68
N LEU A 14 -3.36 -11.85 4.63
CA LEU A 14 -4.54 -11.86 3.78
C LEU A 14 -5.78 -11.86 4.66
N ARG A 15 -6.73 -10.97 4.36
CA ARG A 15 -8.01 -10.94 5.07
C ARG A 15 -8.86 -12.13 4.64
N THR A 16 -9.17 -13.06 5.54
CA THR A 16 -9.92 -14.29 5.24
C THR A 16 -11.38 -14.07 4.80
N GLY A 17 -11.94 -12.88 5.03
CA GLY A 17 -13.33 -12.54 4.69
C GLY A 17 -13.52 -11.77 3.37
N VAL A 18 -12.46 -11.52 2.61
CA VAL A 18 -12.57 -10.98 1.26
C VAL A 18 -12.40 -12.17 0.30
N ALA A 19 -13.16 -12.21 -0.79
CA ALA A 19 -12.94 -13.15 -1.88
C ALA A 19 -12.13 -12.45 -2.99
N ASN A 20 -11.23 -13.18 -3.65
CA ASN A 20 -10.38 -12.68 -4.73
C ASN A 20 -9.37 -11.58 -4.31
N ASN A 21 -8.65 -11.83 -3.22
CA ASN A 21 -7.81 -10.84 -2.53
C ASN A 21 -6.39 -10.78 -3.09
N LEU A 22 -6.10 -11.65 -4.05
CA LEU A 22 -4.80 -11.77 -4.68
C LEU A 22 -5.01 -11.40 -6.14
N CYS A 23 -4.58 -10.20 -6.51
CA CYS A 23 -4.60 -9.73 -7.87
C CYS A 23 -3.21 -9.91 -8.47
N TYR A 24 -3.12 -10.77 -9.48
CA TYR A 24 -1.92 -10.93 -10.28
C TYR A 24 -1.94 -9.87 -11.36
N PHE A 25 -1.20 -8.77 -11.15
CA PHE A 25 -1.10 -7.70 -12.14
C PHE A 25 -0.17 -8.11 -13.28
N ASP A 26 0.90 -8.83 -12.93
CA ASP A 26 1.89 -9.34 -13.86
C ASP A 26 2.49 -10.64 -13.30
N GLU A 27 3.22 -11.38 -14.11
CA GLU A 27 3.86 -12.66 -13.72
C GLU A 27 4.81 -12.46 -12.52
N GLN A 28 5.42 -11.28 -12.46
CA GLN A 28 6.36 -10.89 -11.42
C GLN A 28 5.76 -10.00 -10.34
N THR A 29 4.49 -9.58 -10.47
CA THR A 29 3.88 -8.57 -9.60
C THR A 29 2.50 -8.97 -9.10
N VAL A 30 2.38 -9.13 -7.78
CA VAL A 30 1.14 -9.49 -7.09
C VAL A 30 0.68 -8.33 -6.22
N ILE A 31 -0.61 -8.06 -6.20
CA ILE A 31 -1.24 -7.03 -5.39
C ILE A 31 -2.21 -7.70 -4.43
N PHE A 32 -2.12 -7.37 -3.15
CA PHE A 32 -3.06 -7.86 -2.15
C PHE A 32 -3.40 -6.77 -1.13
N PRO A 33 -4.63 -6.77 -0.59
CA PRO A 33 -5.00 -5.90 0.50
C PRO A 33 -4.38 -6.42 1.81
N SER A 34 -3.71 -5.52 2.53
CA SER A 34 -3.10 -5.76 3.84
C SER A 34 -3.59 -4.70 4.81
N GLY A 35 -4.54 -5.09 5.67
CA GLY A 35 -5.21 -4.16 6.59
C GLY A 35 -6.00 -3.09 5.86
N ASN A 36 -5.59 -1.82 6.03
CA ASN A 36 -6.23 -0.65 5.43
C ASN A 36 -5.50 -0.13 4.17
N ASN A 37 -4.44 -0.82 3.75
CA ASN A 37 -3.61 -0.44 2.61
C ASN A 37 -3.51 -1.61 1.61
N CYS A 38 -3.17 -1.31 0.36
CA CYS A 38 -2.84 -2.34 -0.62
C CYS A 38 -1.32 -2.49 -0.73
N VAL A 39 -0.84 -3.71 -0.91
CA VAL A 39 0.59 -4.01 -1.03
C VAL A 39 0.83 -4.55 -2.42
N ARG A 40 1.77 -3.94 -3.13
CA ARG A 40 2.30 -4.47 -4.39
C ARG A 40 3.61 -5.18 -4.10
N TYR A 41 3.60 -6.49 -4.22
CA TYR A 41 4.77 -7.34 -4.06
C TYR A 41 5.31 -7.75 -5.41
N ASN A 42 6.61 -7.50 -5.64
CA ASN A 42 7.30 -7.99 -6.82
C ASN A 42 8.13 -9.22 -6.42
N ILE A 43 7.85 -10.35 -7.06
CA ILE A 43 8.44 -11.65 -6.73
C ILE A 43 9.92 -11.68 -7.11
N ASP A 44 10.26 -11.16 -8.31
CA ASP A 44 11.61 -11.16 -8.86
C ASP A 44 12.60 -10.35 -8.02
N ARG A 45 12.25 -9.09 -7.76
CA ARG A 45 13.10 -8.16 -7.02
C ARG A 45 12.85 -8.20 -5.51
N LYS A 46 11.89 -9.02 -5.05
CA LYS A 46 11.50 -9.23 -3.63
C LYS A 46 11.19 -7.95 -2.85
N TRP A 47 10.74 -6.89 -3.52
CA TRP A 47 10.39 -5.62 -2.87
C TRP A 47 8.88 -5.47 -2.73
N GLN A 48 8.47 -4.68 -1.74
CA GLN A 48 7.07 -4.35 -1.48
C GLN A 48 6.85 -2.85 -1.58
N ARG A 49 5.74 -2.46 -2.20
CA ARG A 49 5.23 -1.07 -2.17
C ARG A 49 3.91 -1.03 -1.45
N PHE A 50 3.82 -0.16 -0.46
CA PHE A 50 2.55 0.17 0.19
C PHE A 50 1.83 1.25 -0.61
N ILE A 51 0.60 0.94 -1.00
CA ILE A 51 -0.33 1.85 -1.64
C ILE A 51 -1.33 2.22 -0.53
N PRO A 52 -1.22 3.41 0.07
CA PRO A 52 -2.16 3.84 1.08
C PRO A 52 -3.56 3.88 0.48
N GLY A 53 -4.53 3.27 1.17
CA GLY A 53 -5.93 3.35 0.76
C GLY A 53 -6.35 4.81 0.77
N ILE A 54 -6.90 5.30 -0.35
CA ILE A 54 -7.49 6.63 -0.43
C ILE A 54 -8.78 6.68 0.40
N CYS A 55 -8.64 6.78 1.71
CA CYS A 55 -9.70 7.20 2.61
C CYS A 55 -9.08 8.30 3.47
N HIS A 56 -9.25 9.55 2.99
CA HIS A 56 -8.66 10.79 3.50
C HIS A 56 -7.15 11.01 3.22
N ALA A 57 -6.74 10.91 1.97
CA ALA A 57 -5.71 11.85 1.50
C ALA A 57 -6.38 13.23 1.37
N HIS A 58 -6.53 13.93 2.50
CA HIS A 58 -6.84 15.36 2.46
C HIS A 58 -5.75 16.00 1.61
N PHE A 59 -6.20 16.64 0.54
CA PHE A 59 -5.45 17.35 -0.48
C PHE A 59 -4.61 18.47 0.17
N SER A 60 -3.52 18.16 0.84
CA SER A 60 -2.56 19.15 1.36
C SER A 60 -1.65 19.63 0.22
N GLY A 61 -2.27 20.14 -0.85
CA GLY A 61 -1.62 20.61 -2.07
C GLY A 61 -2.26 21.84 -2.71
N LEU A 62 -3.31 22.42 -2.11
CA LEU A 62 -3.76 23.76 -2.46
C LEU A 62 -3.27 24.72 -1.38
N GLN A 63 -2.12 25.36 -1.63
CA GLN A 63 -1.81 26.64 -0.99
C GLN A 63 -2.91 27.62 -1.43
N PRO A 64 -3.70 28.22 -0.52
CA PRO A 64 -4.50 29.36 -0.88
C PRO A 64 -3.54 30.54 -1.06
N TYR A 65 -3.59 31.15 -2.24
CA TYR A 65 -3.11 32.50 -2.46
C TYR A 65 -3.65 33.42 -1.35
N GLY A 66 -2.76 34.16 -0.71
CA GLY A 66 -3.05 35.16 0.32
C GLY A 66 -1.75 35.77 0.83
#